data_AF-B0T4U8-F1
#
_entry.id   AF-B0T4U8-F1
#
_cell.length_a   1.000
_cell.length_b   1.000
_cell.length_c   1.000
_cell.angle_alpha   90.00
_cell.angle_beta   90.00
_cell.angle_gamma   90.00
#
_symmetry.space_group_name_H-M   'P 1'
#
loop_
_entity.id
_entity.type
_entity.pdbx_description
1 polymer ?
#
loop_
_entity_poly.entity_id
_entity_poly.type
_entity_poly.pdbx_seq_one_letter_code
_entity_poly.pdbx_strand_id
1 'polypeptide(L)'
;MKTTVSAILASVLVVTAAPALAASGDRTVAKQTSSLDEPATLDERLGCGVLLVTFDEVLQRNPQLSDKLAEGEGGAAMVPMLRMLGASGEIMLDRAYVEGAAQGLKPTALYRRGVANISGVFSGIKSSTDDRIKSQAMTLFTRCVSIAAPKS
;
A
#
# COMPACT_ATOMS: atom_id res chain seq x y z
N MET A 1 60.13 7.74 41.91
CA MET A 1 59.71 6.74 42.91
C MET A 1 58.67 5.82 42.27
N LYS A 2 58.90 4.49 42.34
CA LYS A 2 57.93 3.35 42.27
C LYS A 2 57.04 3.20 41.01
N THR A 3 56.77 2.03 40.41
CA THR A 3 57.34 0.66 40.32
C THR A 3 56.44 -0.08 39.29
N THR A 4 57.06 -0.72 38.30
CA THR A 4 56.77 -2.02 37.66
C THR A 4 55.40 -2.74 37.81
N VAL A 5 54.79 -3.05 36.64
CA VAL A 5 54.51 -4.38 36.00
C VAL A 5 53.55 -5.43 36.63
N SER A 6 52.75 -6.05 35.73
CA SER A 6 52.11 -7.39 35.75
C SER A 6 50.77 -7.54 36.48
N ALA A 7 49.85 -8.44 36.10
CA ALA A 7 49.61 -9.25 34.91
C ALA A 7 48.33 -10.06 35.21
N ILE A 8 47.37 -10.14 34.28
CA ILE A 8 46.50 -11.33 34.16
C ILE A 8 46.43 -11.66 32.67
N LEU A 9 47.33 -12.56 32.28
CA LEU A 9 47.28 -13.38 31.08
C LEU A 9 46.58 -14.69 31.46
N ALA A 10 45.48 -15.00 30.78
CA ALA A 10 45.12 -16.37 30.41
C ALA A 10 44.17 -16.25 29.19
N SER A 11 44.68 -16.30 27.95
CA SER A 11 45.14 -17.50 27.25
C SER A 11 43.94 -18.41 26.92
N VAL A 12 43.49 -18.48 25.65
CA VAL A 12 43.87 -19.51 24.65
C VAL A 12 42.56 -20.21 24.25
N LEU A 13 42.18 -20.58 23.03
CA LEU A 13 42.66 -20.52 21.63
C LEU A 13 41.39 -20.93 20.80
N VAL A 14 41.10 -20.37 19.61
CA VAL A 14 41.36 -20.94 18.24
C VAL A 14 40.58 -22.25 18.00
N VAL A 15 39.88 -22.55 16.91
CA VAL A 15 39.65 -22.01 15.55
C VAL A 15 38.54 -22.88 14.93
N THR A 16 37.82 -22.40 13.90
CA THR A 16 37.40 -23.09 12.65
C THR A 16 36.16 -22.37 12.08
N ALA A 17 36.34 -21.60 11.00
CA ALA A 17 36.04 -21.99 9.61
C ALA A 17 34.61 -21.53 9.17
N ALA A 18 34.57 -20.59 8.22
CA ALA A 18 33.39 -20.17 7.46
C ALA A 18 32.83 -21.33 6.58
N PRO A 19 31.70 -21.22 5.83
CA PRO A 19 30.82 -20.08 5.55
C PRO A 19 29.30 -20.45 5.69
N ALA A 20 28.39 -19.60 5.18
CA ALA A 20 26.92 -19.70 5.14
C ALA A 20 26.21 -19.11 6.39
N LEU A 21 25.13 -18.34 6.28
CA LEU A 21 24.12 -18.24 5.24
C LEU A 21 23.85 -16.79 4.84
N ALA A 22 23.56 -16.63 3.57
CA ALA A 22 22.72 -15.56 3.08
C ALA A 22 21.44 -15.51 3.92
N ALA A 23 21.33 -14.53 4.82
CA ALA A 23 20.03 -14.01 5.21
C ALA A 23 19.51 -13.21 4.00
N SER A 24 19.07 -13.96 2.99
CA SER A 24 17.99 -13.53 2.10
C SER A 24 16.90 -13.05 3.04
N GLY A 25 16.82 -11.73 3.23
CA GLY A 25 15.68 -11.12 3.88
C GLY A 25 14.49 -11.58 3.08
N ASP A 26 13.79 -12.58 3.62
CA ASP A 26 12.51 -13.01 3.14
C ASP A 26 11.70 -11.73 2.97
N ARG A 27 11.52 -11.31 1.72
CA ARG A 27 10.30 -10.65 1.33
C ARG A 27 9.22 -11.68 1.57
N THR A 28 8.84 -11.83 2.84
CA THR A 28 7.49 -12.20 3.20
C THR A 28 6.65 -11.10 2.57
N VAL A 29 6.24 -11.34 1.33
CA VAL A 29 5.08 -10.71 0.74
C VAL A 29 3.98 -11.08 1.72
N ALA A 30 3.74 -10.20 2.69
CA ALA A 30 2.60 -10.31 3.56
C ALA A 30 1.42 -10.45 2.61
N LYS A 31 0.81 -11.63 2.64
CA LYS A 31 -0.45 -11.87 1.95
C LYS A 31 -1.45 -10.97 2.65
N GLN A 32 -1.56 -9.71 2.22
CA GLN A 32 -2.55 -8.74 2.67
C GLN A 32 -3.91 -9.27 2.24
N THR A 33 -4.42 -10.21 3.02
CA THR A 33 -5.85 -10.49 3.10
C THR A 33 -6.32 -9.63 4.26
N SER A 34 -6.31 -8.31 4.05
CA SER A 34 -6.85 -7.35 5.01
C SER A 34 -8.33 -7.68 5.17
N SER A 35 -8.74 -8.11 6.36
CA SER A 35 -10.14 -8.27 6.69
C SER A 35 -10.82 -6.90 6.59
N LEU A 36 -12.10 -6.87 6.19
CA LEU A 36 -12.84 -5.62 6.02
C LEU A 36 -12.93 -4.79 7.32
N ASP A 37 -12.70 -5.42 8.49
CA ASP A 37 -12.77 -4.79 9.82
C ASP A 37 -11.44 -4.26 10.37
N GLU A 38 -10.29 -4.58 9.75
CA GLU A 38 -9.00 -4.11 10.28
C GLU A 38 -8.79 -2.61 9.98
N PRO A 39 -8.31 -1.80 10.95
CA PRO A 39 -7.97 -0.40 10.71
C PRO A 39 -6.97 -0.26 9.56
N ALA A 40 -7.30 0.59 8.59
CA ALA A 40 -6.45 0.79 7.42
C ALA A 40 -5.10 1.42 7.80
N THR A 41 -4.02 0.77 7.34
CA THR A 41 -2.66 1.30 7.54
C THR A 41 -2.45 2.61 6.78
N LEU A 42 -1.38 3.35 7.09
CA LEU A 42 -1.02 4.56 6.34
C LEU A 42 -0.81 4.26 4.84
N ASP A 43 -0.16 3.14 4.52
CA ASP A 43 0.14 2.74 3.14
C ASP A 43 -1.12 2.34 2.38
N GLU A 44 -2.02 1.66 3.06
CA GLU A 44 -3.32 1.29 2.52
C GLU A 44 -4.18 2.53 2.24
N ARG A 45 -4.21 3.50 3.16
CA ARG A 45 -4.90 4.80 2.95
C ARG A 45 -4.29 5.60 1.81
N LEU A 46 -2.96 5.63 1.68
CA LEU A 46 -2.28 6.27 0.54
C LEU A 46 -2.64 5.58 -0.78
N GLY A 47 -2.59 4.25 -0.82
CA GLY A 47 -2.93 3.48 -2.02
C GLY A 47 -4.41 3.64 -2.41
N CYS A 48 -5.32 3.51 -1.45
CA CYS A 48 -6.75 3.67 -1.71
C CYS A 48 -7.12 5.10 -2.10
N GLY A 49 -6.52 6.11 -1.48
CA GLY A 49 -6.71 7.50 -1.87
C GLY A 49 -6.32 7.75 -3.33
N VAL A 50 -5.14 7.27 -3.75
CA VAL A 50 -4.69 7.38 -5.16
C VAL A 50 -5.65 6.64 -6.11
N LEU A 51 -6.06 5.43 -5.76
CA LEU A 51 -6.95 4.63 -6.59
C LEU A 51 -8.30 5.33 -6.83
N LEU A 52 -8.92 5.84 -5.76
CA LEU A 52 -10.24 6.46 -5.85
C LEU A 52 -10.21 7.80 -6.61
N VAL A 53 -9.20 8.65 -6.36
CA VAL A 53 -9.00 9.89 -7.14
C VAL A 53 -8.76 9.56 -8.61
N THR A 54 -7.99 8.50 -8.90
CA THR A 54 -7.74 8.09 -10.29
C THR A 54 -9.02 7.65 -11.00
N PHE A 55 -9.92 6.93 -10.33
CA PHE A 55 -11.20 6.54 -10.93
C PHE A 55 -12.04 7.76 -11.32
N ASP A 56 -12.14 8.76 -10.43
CA ASP A 56 -12.88 9.99 -10.72
C ASP A 56 -12.24 10.79 -11.86
N GLU A 57 -10.93 11.02 -11.84
CA GLU A 57 -10.20 11.68 -12.93
C GLU A 57 -10.35 10.96 -14.28
N VAL A 58 -10.32 9.63 -14.28
CA VAL A 58 -10.56 8.83 -15.50
C VAL A 58 -11.98 9.05 -16.02
N LEU A 59 -12.99 9.05 -15.15
CA LEU A 59 -14.38 9.28 -15.56
C LEU A 59 -14.60 10.71 -16.06
N GLN A 60 -13.97 11.71 -15.43
CA GLN A 60 -14.04 13.12 -15.84
C GLN A 60 -13.41 13.35 -17.22
N ARG A 61 -12.25 12.72 -17.48
CA ARG A 61 -11.53 12.87 -18.76
C ARG A 61 -12.11 12.00 -19.88
N ASN A 62 -12.90 10.99 -19.54
CA ASN A 62 -13.49 10.04 -20.49
C ASN A 62 -15.00 9.94 -20.30
N PRO A 63 -15.79 10.97 -20.69
CA PRO A 63 -17.23 10.99 -20.51
C PRO A 63 -17.93 9.77 -21.14
N GLN A 64 -17.40 9.26 -22.26
CA GLN A 64 -17.92 8.05 -22.91
C GLN A 64 -17.88 6.79 -22.01
N LEU A 65 -16.99 6.74 -21.02
CA LEU A 65 -16.97 5.64 -20.03
C LEU A 65 -18.08 5.81 -19.00
N SER A 66 -18.35 7.06 -18.60
CA SER A 66 -19.44 7.40 -17.70
C SER A 66 -20.80 7.09 -18.35
N ASP A 67 -20.96 7.43 -19.63
CA ASP A 67 -22.20 7.17 -20.39
C ASP A 67 -22.45 5.66 -20.51
N LYS A 68 -21.43 4.89 -20.91
CA LYS A 68 -21.50 3.42 -20.95
C LYS A 68 -21.80 2.79 -19.59
N LEU A 69 -21.23 3.34 -18.53
CA LEU A 69 -21.51 2.87 -17.18
C LEU A 69 -22.97 3.17 -16.82
N ALA A 70 -23.48 4.35 -17.20
CA ALA A 70 -24.85 4.77 -16.93
C ALA A 70 -25.92 3.95 -17.67
N GLU A 71 -25.58 3.43 -18.86
CA GLU A 71 -26.44 2.52 -19.65
C GLU A 71 -26.63 1.13 -19.01
N GLY A 72 -25.75 0.74 -18.08
CA GLY A 72 -25.86 -0.52 -17.34
C GLY A 72 -26.97 -0.50 -16.28
N GLU A 73 -27.41 -1.69 -15.86
CA GLU A 73 -28.42 -1.82 -14.80
C GLU A 73 -27.90 -1.19 -13.49
N GLY A 74 -28.59 -0.15 -13.00
CA GLY A 74 -28.16 0.64 -11.84
C GLY A 74 -27.02 1.65 -12.11
N GLY A 75 -26.56 1.76 -13.36
CA GLY A 75 -25.43 2.56 -13.79
C GLY A 75 -25.56 4.06 -13.53
N ALA A 76 -26.75 4.61 -13.77
CA ALA A 76 -27.02 6.05 -13.59
C ALA A 76 -26.80 6.51 -12.14
N ALA A 77 -26.97 5.63 -11.15
CA ALA A 77 -26.68 5.91 -9.74
C ALA A 77 -25.20 5.67 -9.37
N MET A 78 -24.47 4.85 -10.14
CA MET A 78 -23.07 4.54 -9.89
C MET A 78 -22.12 5.68 -10.26
N VAL A 79 -22.38 6.41 -11.35
CA VAL A 79 -21.54 7.54 -11.77
C VAL A 79 -21.39 8.60 -10.66
N PRO A 80 -22.47 9.14 -10.06
CA PRO A 80 -22.33 10.10 -8.96
C PRO A 80 -21.68 9.48 -7.72
N MET A 81 -21.91 8.19 -7.45
CA MET A 81 -21.24 7.48 -6.35
C MET A 81 -19.71 7.41 -6.57
N LEU A 82 -19.25 7.09 -7.78
CA LEU A 82 -17.82 7.03 -8.12
C LEU A 82 -17.16 8.40 -8.03
N ARG A 83 -17.86 9.48 -8.40
CA ARG A 83 -17.37 10.85 -8.19
C ARG A 83 -17.22 11.20 -6.71
N MET A 84 -18.21 10.83 -5.89
CA MET A 84 -18.13 11.02 -4.44
C MET A 84 -16.96 10.26 -3.83
N LEU A 85 -16.68 9.06 -4.34
CA LEU A 85 -15.49 8.29 -3.93
C LEU A 85 -14.18 8.99 -4.30
N GLY A 86 -14.12 9.68 -5.44
CA GLY A 86 -12.99 10.54 -5.81
C GLY A 86 -12.68 11.59 -4.75
N ALA A 87 -13.70 12.36 -4.34
CA ALA A 87 -13.58 13.35 -3.27
C ALA A 87 -13.18 12.72 -1.92
N SER A 88 -13.74 11.56 -1.57
CA SER A 88 -13.32 10.81 -0.38
C SER A 88 -11.87 10.35 -0.48
N GLY A 89 -11.40 10.00 -1.67
CA GLY A 89 -10.01 9.66 -1.96
C GLY A 89 -9.07 10.85 -1.72
N GLU A 90 -9.44 12.04 -2.14
CA GLU A 90 -8.68 13.28 -1.90
C GLU A 90 -8.54 13.57 -0.40
N ILE A 91 -9.65 13.54 0.35
CA ILE A 91 -9.64 13.71 1.80
C ILE A 91 -8.76 12.66 2.49
N MET A 92 -8.80 11.41 2.01
CA MET A 92 -7.98 10.33 2.54
C MET A 92 -6.48 10.59 2.29
N LEU A 93 -6.13 11.05 1.08
CA LEU A 93 -4.76 11.44 0.76
C LEU A 93 -4.31 12.58 1.66
N ASP A 94 -5.05 13.68 1.76
CA ASP A 94 -4.67 14.83 2.58
C ASP A 94 -4.37 14.43 4.02
N ARG A 95 -5.24 13.62 4.63
CA ARG A 95 -5.04 13.10 5.99
C ARG A 95 -3.79 12.23 6.08
N ALA A 96 -3.58 11.33 5.11
CA ALA A 96 -2.41 10.46 5.08
C ALA A 96 -1.11 11.26 4.86
N TYR A 97 -1.14 12.33 4.06
CA TYR A 97 0.01 13.21 3.87
C TYR A 97 0.34 14.00 5.13
N VAL A 98 -0.67 14.51 5.84
CA VAL A 98 -0.49 15.18 7.13
C VAL A 98 0.10 14.21 8.17
N GLU A 99 -0.45 13.00 8.27
CA GLU A 99 0.06 11.96 9.19
C GLU A 99 1.50 11.55 8.84
N GLY A 100 1.80 11.34 7.56
CA GLY A 100 3.15 11.00 7.09
C GLY A 100 4.15 12.13 7.31
N ALA A 101 3.73 13.39 7.12
CA ALA A 101 4.56 14.55 7.39
C ALA A 101 4.89 14.67 8.88
N ALA A 102 3.95 14.37 9.78
CA ALA A 102 4.19 14.31 11.22
C ALA A 102 5.22 13.23 11.61
N GLN A 103 5.39 12.20 10.77
CA GLN A 103 6.42 11.16 10.91
C GLN A 103 7.75 11.54 10.23
N GLY A 104 7.89 12.76 9.70
CA GLY A 104 9.08 13.23 8.99
C GLY A 104 9.24 12.67 7.58
N LEU A 105 8.19 12.07 7.01
CA LEU A 105 8.22 11.53 5.65
C LEU A 105 7.97 12.64 4.62
N LYS A 106 8.74 12.60 3.52
CA LYS A 106 8.56 13.52 2.39
C LYS A 106 7.35 13.10 1.56
N PRO A 107 6.67 14.04 0.87
CA PRO A 107 5.55 13.73 -0.02
C PRO A 107 5.89 12.67 -1.08
N THR A 108 7.08 12.74 -1.68
CA THR A 108 7.52 11.77 -2.69
C THR A 108 7.71 10.35 -2.13
N ALA A 109 8.07 10.22 -0.85
CA ALA A 109 8.15 8.92 -0.19
C ALA A 109 6.75 8.35 0.05
N LEU A 110 5.80 9.17 0.52
CA LEU A 110 4.41 8.77 0.74
C LEU A 110 3.73 8.35 -0.57
N TYR A 111 3.92 9.11 -1.65
CA TYR A 111 3.46 8.72 -2.98
C TYR A 111 3.98 7.33 -3.39
N ARG A 112 5.30 7.10 -3.26
CA ARG A 112 5.89 5.80 -3.61
C ARG A 112 5.36 4.66 -2.76
N ARG A 113 5.08 4.89 -1.48
CA ARG A 113 4.46 3.90 -0.59
C ARG A 113 3.04 3.55 -1.03
N GLY A 114 2.22 4.54 -1.38
CA GLY A 114 0.88 4.32 -1.93
C GLY A 114 0.91 3.51 -3.24
N VAL A 115 1.79 3.88 -4.18
CA VAL A 115 1.96 3.13 -5.44
C VAL A 115 2.45 1.69 -5.17
N ALA A 116 3.40 1.52 -4.24
CA ALA A 116 3.89 0.21 -3.86
C ALA A 116 2.76 -0.67 -3.29
N ASN A 117 1.91 -0.11 -2.43
CA ASN A 117 0.75 -0.82 -1.88
C ASN A 117 -0.19 -1.32 -2.97
N ILE A 118 -0.57 -0.47 -3.93
CA ILE A 118 -1.44 -0.88 -5.06
C ILE A 118 -0.74 -1.94 -5.92
N SER A 119 0.51 -1.68 -6.33
CA SER A 119 1.24 -2.57 -7.23
C SER A 119 1.51 -3.95 -6.62
N GLY A 120 1.65 -4.03 -5.30
CA GLY A 120 1.81 -5.29 -4.56
C GLY A 120 0.62 -6.22 -4.75
N VAL A 121 -0.60 -5.68 -4.81
CA VAL A 121 -1.83 -6.47 -5.05
C VAL A 121 -1.81 -7.18 -6.40
N PHE A 122 -1.26 -6.51 -7.41
CA PHE A 122 -1.19 -7.03 -8.78
C PHE A 122 0.12 -7.76 -9.09
N SER A 123 1.03 -7.85 -8.12
CA SER A 123 2.29 -8.54 -8.29
C SER A 123 2.05 -10.04 -8.46
N GLY A 124 2.56 -10.61 -9.56
CA GLY A 124 2.41 -12.03 -9.89
C GLY A 124 1.30 -12.37 -10.88
N ILE A 125 0.60 -11.37 -11.44
CA ILE A 125 -0.33 -11.60 -12.54
C ILE A 125 0.40 -11.43 -13.87
N LYS A 126 0.30 -12.44 -14.74
CA LYS A 126 1.08 -12.52 -16.00
C LYS A 126 0.31 -12.11 -17.26
N SER A 127 -1.02 -11.95 -17.21
CA SER A 127 -1.82 -11.58 -18.38
C SER A 127 -3.10 -10.81 -18.01
N SER A 128 -3.44 -9.79 -18.82
CA SER A 128 -4.62 -8.90 -18.68
C SER A 128 -5.98 -9.60 -18.86
N THR A 129 -5.99 -10.84 -19.34
CA THR A 129 -7.18 -11.67 -19.57
C THR A 129 -7.50 -12.61 -18.42
N ASP A 130 -6.74 -12.57 -17.33
CA ASP A 130 -6.96 -13.44 -16.17
C ASP A 130 -8.13 -12.89 -15.32
N ASP A 131 -9.19 -13.68 -15.13
CA ASP A 131 -10.30 -13.37 -14.21
C ASP A 131 -9.80 -13.03 -12.80
N ARG A 132 -8.59 -13.49 -12.45
CA ARG A 132 -7.90 -13.11 -11.22
C ARG A 132 -7.57 -11.62 -11.13
N ILE A 133 -7.22 -10.94 -12.23
CA ILE A 133 -7.02 -9.48 -12.21
C ILE A 133 -8.32 -8.80 -11.84
N LYS A 134 -9.41 -9.18 -12.50
CA LYS A 134 -10.71 -8.58 -12.25
C LYS A 134 -11.13 -8.81 -10.80
N SER A 135 -10.99 -10.04 -10.30
CA SER A 135 -11.29 -10.37 -8.90
C SER A 135 -10.43 -9.59 -7.91
N GLN A 136 -9.11 -9.47 -8.14
CA GLN A 136 -8.21 -8.71 -7.27
C GLN A 136 -8.47 -7.21 -7.34
N ALA A 137 -8.73 -6.66 -8.54
CA ALA A 137 -9.10 -5.27 -8.72
C ALA A 137 -10.42 -4.94 -8.01
N MET A 138 -11.43 -5.81 -8.13
CA MET A 138 -12.70 -5.66 -7.42
C MET A 138 -12.55 -5.79 -5.90
N THR A 139 -11.70 -6.70 -5.44
CA THR A 139 -11.39 -6.86 -4.01
C THR A 139 -10.71 -5.61 -3.45
N LEU A 140 -9.69 -5.10 -4.16
CA LEU A 140 -9.00 -3.87 -3.79
C LEU A 140 -9.97 -2.68 -3.80
N PHE A 141 -10.78 -2.55 -4.84
CA PHE A 141 -11.78 -1.49 -4.94
C PHE A 141 -12.76 -1.53 -3.77
N THR A 142 -13.33 -2.71 -3.48
CA THR A 142 -14.27 -2.91 -2.37
C THR A 142 -13.64 -2.52 -1.03
N ARG A 143 -12.39 -2.92 -0.80
CA ARG A 143 -11.63 -2.53 0.39
C ARG A 143 -11.40 -1.01 0.45
N CYS A 144 -11.04 -0.39 -0.66
CA CYS A 144 -10.84 1.07 -0.67
C CYS A 144 -12.14 1.84 -0.43
N VAL A 145 -13.27 1.38 -0.96
CA VAL A 145 -14.59 1.92 -0.66
C VAL A 145 -14.93 1.78 0.82
N SER A 146 -14.66 0.62 1.44
CA SER A 146 -14.94 0.42 2.87
C SER A 146 -14.10 1.33 3.77
N ILE A 147 -12.87 1.64 3.37
CA ILE A 147 -11.99 2.57 4.10
C ILE A 147 -12.42 4.02 3.90
N ALA A 148 -12.90 4.36 2.70
CA ALA A 148 -13.36 5.70 2.34
C ALA A 148 -14.76 6.02 2.87
N ALA A 149 -15.53 5.00 3.26
CA ALA A 149 -16.87 5.18 3.81
C ALA A 149 -16.80 6.02 5.11
N PRO A 150 -17.68 7.02 5.26
CA PRO A 150 -17.77 7.78 6.50
C PRO A 150 -18.12 6.81 7.64
N LYS A 151 -17.39 6.90 8.76
CA LYS A 151 -17.76 6.19 9.98
C LYS A 151 -19.05 6.83 10.51
N SER A 152 -20.16 6.11 10.40
CA SER A 152 -21.46 6.42 10.99
C SER A 152 -21.40 6.40 12.52
#